data_AF-A0A1Q5X011-F1
#
_entry.id   AF-A0A1Q5X011-F1
#
_cell.length_a   1.000
_cell.length_b   1.000
_cell.length_c   1.000
_cell.angle_alpha   90.00
_cell.angle_beta   90.00
_cell.angle_gamma   90.00
#
_symmetry.space_group_name_H-M   'P 1'
#
loop_
_entity.id
_entity.type
_entity.pdbx_description
1 polymer ?
#
loop_
_entity_poly.entity_id
_entity_poly.type
_entity_poly.pdbx_seq_one_letter_code
_entity_poly.pdbx_strand_id
1 'polypeptide(L)'
;MSAFRTLINLEYSRYGPARFSKKQRSLTVLVLFSLLLLLGMYLPGFNTSQRSPFITVALLLWTVSVGISFLHMASFPGQRNRDWVLTFPHSRLTLLYAKGASLLRHSLNLTLLLYIEAIVLYCLSTFTGRYTPLPAGELIYTLTAYVMFILVLLPIAVVFGLLASLIMRPGRVARVLLLPYSILWMLPFILIGLLNSQALGIYDMQYTAPSYIILYTAALLVVGWPACYFLMPRIAVNGLGQMGERSIPAAASSKAESVRKPEKDRHLSARSQSPFVTLYKLDSSRLQQMEKHQAVRILKLAAPVIAVAMFYFTSGNLNAMQSAIRLPFIFPVLFGSFWMLLRNSFERKQLPWWLGFPQSRLRLLLSGIAAVWVTVMRVNVVLGVSAVVGLLAGLAAGKSSFHEMTQYVSWLFFSFLVYTLALTLALGLLQISYYLMRSRALSLLFLPVAFAVPLQSNLINTYMFPASYSSGWHPDWALLGWTAVLGLPFAVCCILAGSKYYHLVLMQKNEAVRTKQA
;
A
#
# COMPACT_ATOMS: atom_id res chain seq x y z
N MET A 1 12.19 -38.53 5.36
CA MET A 1 11.79 -37.12 5.12
C MET A 1 12.79 -36.21 5.83
N SER A 2 13.37 -35.19 5.17
CA SER A 2 14.33 -34.29 5.82
C SER A 2 13.66 -33.35 6.83
N ALA A 3 14.33 -33.04 7.94
CA ALA A 3 13.85 -32.12 8.97
C ALA A 3 13.49 -30.72 8.40
N PHE A 4 14.16 -30.31 7.32
CA PHE A 4 13.81 -29.07 6.62
C PHE A 4 12.44 -29.14 5.93
N ARG A 5 12.11 -30.27 5.30
CA ARG A 5 10.81 -30.47 4.64
C ARG A 5 9.66 -30.49 5.66
N THR A 6 9.88 -31.06 6.84
CA THR A 6 8.88 -31.03 7.92
C THR A 6 8.69 -29.62 8.46
N LEU A 7 9.76 -28.85 8.66
CA LEU A 7 9.67 -27.43 9.04
C LEU A 7 8.91 -26.60 8.00
N ILE A 8 9.16 -26.79 6.71
CA ILE A 8 8.41 -26.12 5.64
C ILE A 8 6.93 -26.49 5.72
N ASN A 9 6.60 -27.77 5.89
CA ASN A 9 5.21 -28.21 5.98
C ASN A 9 4.51 -27.70 7.25
N LEU A 10 5.24 -27.55 8.36
CA LEU A 10 4.74 -26.95 9.60
C LEU A 10 4.47 -25.46 9.45
N GLU A 11 5.38 -24.71 8.81
CA GLU A 11 5.11 -23.31 8.48
C GLU A 11 3.95 -23.20 7.49
N TYR A 12 3.93 -24.02 6.44
CA TYR A 12 2.86 -24.02 5.44
C TYR A 12 1.50 -24.37 6.03
N SER A 13 1.41 -25.31 6.98
CA SER A 13 0.15 -25.69 7.62
C SER A 13 -0.41 -24.62 8.54
N ARG A 14 0.43 -23.71 9.07
CA ARG A 14 -0.05 -22.53 9.81
C ARG A 14 -0.86 -21.58 8.95
N TYR A 15 -0.53 -21.51 7.66
CA TYR A 15 -1.10 -20.56 6.70
C TYR A 15 -2.00 -21.24 5.66
N GLY A 16 -1.96 -22.57 5.60
CA GLY A 16 -2.71 -23.36 4.65
C GLY A 16 -4.22 -23.17 4.84
N PRO A 17 -4.98 -23.07 3.74
CA PRO A 17 -6.44 -23.12 3.78
C PRO A 17 -6.98 -24.49 4.22
N ALA A 18 -6.16 -25.35 4.81
CA ALA A 18 -6.54 -26.67 5.32
C ALA A 18 -7.59 -26.61 6.44
N ARG A 19 -7.82 -25.43 7.03
CA ARG A 19 -8.95 -25.17 7.95
C ARG A 19 -10.28 -24.96 7.22
N PHE A 20 -10.25 -24.65 5.93
CA PHE A 20 -11.45 -24.55 5.11
C PHE A 20 -11.77 -25.94 4.54
N SER A 21 -13.06 -26.27 4.51
CA SER A 21 -13.49 -27.49 3.84
C SER A 21 -13.11 -27.43 2.35
N LYS A 22 -12.92 -28.59 1.71
CA LYS A 22 -12.57 -28.67 0.27
C LYS A 22 -13.51 -27.83 -0.60
N LYS A 23 -14.81 -27.83 -0.28
CA LYS A 23 -15.85 -27.02 -0.95
C LYS A 23 -15.68 -25.51 -0.72
N GLN A 24 -15.34 -25.08 0.49
CA GLN A 24 -15.09 -23.66 0.78
C GLN A 24 -13.84 -23.15 0.09
N ARG A 25 -12.79 -23.97 0.03
CA ARG A 25 -11.55 -23.63 -0.68
C ARG A 25 -11.79 -23.44 -2.17
N SER A 26 -12.51 -24.37 -2.84
CA SER A 26 -12.83 -24.23 -4.26
C SER A 26 -13.72 -23.03 -4.54
N LEU A 27 -14.73 -22.78 -3.68
CA LEU A 27 -15.60 -21.61 -3.82
C LEU A 27 -14.83 -20.30 -3.64
N THR A 28 -13.91 -20.23 -2.67
CA THR A 28 -13.09 -19.03 -2.45
C THR A 28 -12.19 -18.75 -3.64
N VAL A 29 -11.57 -19.79 -4.21
CA VAL A 29 -10.76 -19.68 -5.42
C VAL A 29 -11.59 -19.20 -6.61
N LEU A 30 -12.78 -19.77 -6.80
CA LEU A 30 -13.67 -19.40 -7.90
C LEU A 30 -14.20 -17.97 -7.77
N VAL A 31 -14.58 -17.54 -6.57
CA VAL A 31 -15.02 -16.16 -6.29
C VAL A 31 -13.87 -15.18 -6.48
N LEU A 32 -12.66 -15.53 -6.04
CA LEU A 32 -11.48 -14.68 -6.24
C LEU A 32 -11.17 -14.54 -7.73
N PHE A 33 -11.20 -15.65 -8.47
CA PHE A 33 -10.97 -15.67 -9.92
C PHE A 33 -12.02 -14.83 -10.67
N SER A 34 -13.31 -15.01 -10.37
CA SER A 34 -14.37 -14.25 -11.05
C SER A 34 -14.30 -12.76 -10.73
N LEU A 35 -13.99 -12.39 -9.49
CA LEU A 35 -13.86 -11.01 -9.07
C LEU A 35 -12.67 -10.32 -9.74
N LEU A 36 -11.50 -10.98 -9.76
CA LEU A 36 -10.31 -10.43 -10.39
C LEU A 36 -10.49 -10.31 -11.90
N LEU A 37 -11.13 -11.29 -12.55
CA LEU A 37 -11.45 -11.25 -13.98
C LEU A 37 -12.41 -10.10 -14.31
N LEU A 38 -13.46 -9.90 -13.51
CA LEU A 38 -14.34 -8.74 -13.65
C LEU A 38 -13.53 -7.43 -13.50
N LEU A 39 -12.71 -7.32 -12.46
CA LEU A 39 -11.86 -6.17 -12.22
C LEU A 39 -10.92 -5.90 -13.41
N GLY A 40 -10.31 -6.96 -13.94
CA GLY A 40 -9.40 -6.94 -15.09
C GLY A 40 -10.09 -6.64 -16.41
N MET A 41 -11.40 -6.87 -16.55
CA MET A 41 -12.18 -6.43 -17.71
C MET A 41 -12.65 -4.97 -17.61
N TYR A 42 -12.74 -4.40 -16.41
CA TYR A 42 -13.20 -3.02 -16.21
C TYR A 42 -12.05 -2.01 -16.05
N LEU A 43 -10.86 -2.44 -15.60
CA LEU A 43 -9.73 -1.54 -15.29
C LEU A 43 -8.83 -1.11 -16.47
N PRO A 44 -8.48 -1.96 -17.45
CA PRO A 44 -7.68 -1.53 -18.60
C PRO A 44 -8.56 -0.75 -19.59
N GLY A 45 -8.12 0.46 -19.96
CA GLY A 45 -8.75 1.28 -20.99
C GLY A 45 -8.55 0.71 -22.40
N PHE A 46 -9.37 1.17 -23.35
CA PHE A 46 -9.43 0.67 -24.74
C PHE A 46 -8.13 0.81 -25.58
N ASN A 47 -7.06 1.41 -25.04
CA ASN A 47 -5.79 1.66 -25.73
C ASN A 47 -4.56 1.12 -24.98
N THR A 48 -4.72 0.11 -24.11
CA THR A 48 -3.57 -0.50 -23.42
C THR A 48 -2.88 -1.53 -24.31
N SER A 49 -1.55 -1.66 -24.18
CA SER A 49 -0.77 -2.69 -24.87
C SER A 49 -1.35 -4.09 -24.63
N GLN A 50 -1.29 -4.94 -25.67
CA GLN A 50 -1.66 -6.37 -25.61
C GLN A 50 -0.92 -7.12 -24.49
N ARG A 51 0.23 -6.60 -24.05
CA ARG A 51 1.07 -7.18 -22.98
C ARG A 51 0.64 -6.76 -21.57
N SER A 52 -0.29 -5.81 -21.43
CA SER A 52 -0.68 -5.24 -20.13
C SER A 52 -1.16 -6.27 -19.10
N PRO A 53 -1.93 -7.33 -19.47
CA PRO A 53 -2.39 -8.33 -18.49
C PRO A 53 -1.23 -9.08 -17.81
N PHE A 54 -0.13 -9.32 -18.52
CA PHE A 54 1.02 -10.03 -17.98
C PHE A 54 1.87 -9.13 -17.07
N ILE A 55 2.00 -7.85 -17.41
CA ILE A 55 2.68 -6.85 -16.56
C ILE A 55 1.92 -6.67 -15.25
N THR A 56 0.60 -6.50 -15.32
CA THR A 56 -0.22 -6.28 -14.13
C THR A 56 -0.18 -7.48 -13.19
N VAL A 57 -0.16 -8.71 -13.72
CA VAL A 57 0.02 -9.92 -12.91
C VAL A 57 1.39 -9.96 -12.23
N ALA A 58 2.48 -9.65 -12.93
CA ALA A 58 3.81 -9.62 -12.32
C ALA A 58 3.90 -8.58 -11.18
N LEU A 59 3.32 -7.41 -11.39
CA LEU A 59 3.25 -6.32 -10.40
C LEU A 59 2.34 -6.66 -9.22
N LEU A 60 1.17 -7.27 -9.48
CA LEU A 60 0.26 -7.73 -8.42
C LEU A 60 0.91 -8.84 -7.59
N LEU A 61 1.60 -9.79 -8.23
CA LEU A 61 2.36 -10.84 -7.54
C LEU A 61 3.46 -10.29 -6.65
N TRP A 62 4.17 -9.25 -7.08
CA TRP A 62 5.11 -8.53 -6.21
C TRP A 62 4.39 -7.99 -4.97
N THR A 63 3.34 -7.18 -5.14
CA THR A 63 2.63 -6.57 -3.99
C THR A 63 2.09 -7.61 -3.00
N VAL A 64 1.46 -8.68 -3.51
CA VAL A 64 0.88 -9.73 -2.68
C VAL A 64 1.97 -10.53 -1.97
N SER A 65 3.04 -10.91 -2.67
CA SER A 65 4.11 -11.74 -2.10
C SER A 65 4.92 -10.99 -1.05
N VAL A 66 5.31 -9.74 -1.34
CA VAL A 66 5.96 -8.89 -0.33
C VAL A 66 5.00 -8.67 0.83
N GLY A 67 3.70 -8.50 0.59
CA GLY A 67 2.70 -8.13 1.61
C GLY A 67 2.38 -9.19 2.61
N ILE A 68 2.13 -10.40 2.10
CA ILE A 68 1.95 -11.57 2.96
C ILE A 68 3.21 -11.74 3.82
N SER A 69 4.39 -11.62 3.23
CA SER A 69 5.68 -11.75 3.92
C SER A 69 5.91 -10.65 4.97
N PHE A 70 5.61 -9.39 4.63
CA PHE A 70 5.69 -8.22 5.51
C PHE A 70 4.76 -8.37 6.70
N LEU A 71 3.47 -8.63 6.45
CA LEU A 71 2.46 -8.81 7.50
C LEU A 71 2.86 -9.95 8.44
N HIS A 72 3.48 -11.00 7.89
CA HIS A 72 3.94 -12.13 8.68
C HIS A 72 5.11 -11.80 9.60
N MET A 73 6.02 -10.92 9.18
CA MET A 73 7.12 -10.46 10.04
C MET A 73 6.66 -9.36 11.00
N ALA A 74 5.75 -8.48 10.58
CA ALA A 74 5.23 -7.40 11.39
C ALA A 74 4.32 -7.90 12.52
N SER A 75 3.55 -8.96 12.27
CA SER A 75 2.69 -9.57 13.29
C SER A 75 3.44 -10.52 14.23
N PHE A 76 4.61 -11.04 13.83
CA PHE A 76 5.38 -12.04 14.59
C PHE A 76 5.61 -11.68 16.07
N PRO A 77 5.96 -10.43 16.45
CA PRO A 77 6.14 -10.06 17.85
C PRO A 77 4.88 -10.19 18.71
N GLY A 78 3.69 -10.22 18.10
CA GLY A 78 2.40 -10.38 18.78
C GLY A 78 1.79 -11.78 18.67
N GLN A 79 2.46 -12.74 18.02
CA GLN A 79 1.93 -14.09 17.85
C GLN A 79 2.11 -14.92 19.13
N ARG A 80 1.07 -15.65 19.55
CA ARG A 80 1.10 -16.54 20.74
C ARG A 80 2.15 -17.64 20.63
N ASN A 81 2.48 -18.06 19.41
CA ASN A 81 3.45 -19.12 19.14
C ASN A 81 4.88 -18.59 19.00
N ARG A 82 5.11 -17.29 19.25
CA ARG A 82 6.44 -16.66 19.13
C ARG A 82 7.45 -17.40 19.99
N ASP A 83 7.13 -17.64 21.26
CA ASP A 83 8.05 -18.23 22.21
C ASP A 83 8.40 -19.66 21.81
N TRP A 84 7.42 -20.43 21.32
CA TRP A 84 7.66 -21.76 20.74
C TRP A 84 8.62 -21.72 19.54
N VAL A 85 8.44 -20.79 18.59
CA VAL A 85 9.36 -20.62 17.43
C VAL A 85 10.75 -20.18 17.88
N LEU A 86 10.83 -19.38 18.94
CA LEU A 86 12.09 -18.93 19.51
C LEU A 86 12.82 -20.03 20.28
N THR A 87 12.12 -21.02 20.82
CA THR A 87 12.72 -22.16 21.54
C THR A 87 13.03 -23.36 20.64
N PHE A 88 12.82 -23.28 19.32
CA PHE A 88 13.15 -24.39 18.42
C PHE A 88 14.65 -24.74 18.46
N PRO A 89 15.02 -26.04 18.51
CA PRO A 89 16.42 -26.49 18.50
C PRO A 89 17.03 -26.44 17.09
N HIS A 90 16.83 -25.34 16.38
CA HIS A 90 17.37 -25.11 15.05
C HIS A 90 17.90 -23.68 14.92
N SER A 91 18.89 -23.50 14.04
CA SER A 91 19.44 -22.17 13.78
C SER A 91 18.35 -21.21 13.29
N ARG A 92 18.45 -19.93 13.66
CA ARG A 92 17.51 -18.88 13.21
C ARG A 92 17.46 -18.77 11.69
N LEU A 93 18.59 -19.05 11.04
CA LEU A 93 18.73 -19.05 9.60
C LEU A 93 17.96 -20.21 8.97
N THR A 94 18.03 -21.42 9.54
CA THR A 94 17.24 -22.58 9.07
C THR A 94 15.74 -22.33 9.21
N LEU A 95 15.29 -21.74 10.32
CA LEU A 95 13.89 -21.37 10.53
C LEU A 95 13.43 -20.30 9.55
N LEU A 96 14.28 -19.30 9.27
CA LEU A 96 14.00 -18.26 8.28
C LEU A 96 13.89 -18.85 6.87
N TYR A 97 14.78 -19.76 6.48
CA TYR A 97 14.71 -20.46 5.19
C TYR A 97 13.44 -21.30 5.07
N ALA A 98 13.05 -22.02 6.12
CA ALA A 98 11.80 -22.79 6.12
C ALA A 98 10.57 -21.87 5.95
N LYS A 99 10.57 -20.72 6.63
CA LYS A 99 9.52 -19.70 6.50
C LYS A 99 9.50 -19.07 5.10
N GLY A 100 10.66 -18.70 4.56
CA GLY A 100 10.80 -18.18 3.21
C GLY A 100 10.31 -19.16 2.15
N ALA A 101 10.71 -20.43 2.25
CA ALA A 101 10.26 -21.49 1.34
C ALA A 101 8.74 -21.76 1.46
N SER A 102 8.18 -21.70 2.66
CA SER A 102 6.73 -21.79 2.87
C SER A 102 5.98 -20.62 2.21
N LEU A 103 6.46 -19.39 2.39
CA LEU A 103 5.87 -18.20 1.77
C LEU A 103 5.99 -18.24 0.24
N LEU A 104 7.14 -18.68 -0.28
CA LEU A 104 7.36 -18.90 -1.71
C LEU A 104 6.38 -19.94 -2.28
N ARG A 105 6.09 -21.01 -1.54
CA ARG A 105 5.09 -22.01 -1.95
C ARG A 105 3.68 -21.41 -2.02
N HIS A 106 3.32 -20.52 -1.09
CA HIS A 106 2.04 -19.81 -1.17
C HIS A 106 1.98 -18.86 -2.36
N SER A 107 3.03 -18.11 -2.60
CA SER A 107 3.09 -17.18 -3.72
C SER A 107 3.08 -17.90 -5.07
N LEU A 108 3.77 -19.04 -5.20
CA LEU A 108 3.71 -19.89 -6.41
C LEU A 108 2.30 -20.41 -6.71
N ASN A 109 1.55 -20.82 -5.68
CA ASN A 109 0.16 -21.25 -5.87
C ASN A 109 -0.74 -20.08 -6.35
N LEU A 110 -0.48 -18.86 -5.86
CA LEU A 110 -1.18 -17.66 -6.32
C LEU A 110 -0.77 -17.27 -7.75
N THR A 111 0.51 -17.45 -8.11
CA THR A 111 1.00 -17.22 -9.47
C THR A 111 0.23 -18.04 -10.49
N LEU A 112 -0.01 -19.32 -10.22
CA LEU A 112 -0.75 -20.17 -11.17
C LEU A 112 -2.16 -19.64 -11.41
N LEU A 113 -2.87 -19.22 -10.36
CA LEU A 113 -4.20 -18.63 -10.47
C LEU A 113 -4.19 -17.35 -11.32
N LEU A 114 -3.34 -16.40 -10.94
CA LEU A 114 -3.27 -15.08 -11.57
C LEU A 114 -2.77 -15.15 -13.01
N TYR A 115 -1.88 -16.10 -13.31
CA TYR A 115 -1.36 -16.27 -14.65
C TYR A 115 -2.40 -16.87 -15.60
N ILE A 116 -3.18 -17.87 -15.14
CA ILE A 116 -4.33 -18.38 -15.89
C ILE A 116 -5.32 -17.24 -16.15
N GLU A 117 -5.56 -16.40 -15.15
CA GLU A 117 -6.45 -15.26 -15.27
C GLU A 117 -5.97 -14.24 -16.32
N ALA A 118 -4.67 -13.92 -16.36
CA ALA A 118 -4.11 -13.04 -17.41
C ALA A 118 -4.30 -13.62 -18.82
N ILE A 119 -4.14 -14.93 -18.99
CA ILE A 119 -4.38 -15.59 -20.29
C ILE A 119 -5.85 -15.47 -20.68
N VAL A 120 -6.77 -15.75 -19.75
CA VAL A 120 -8.22 -15.64 -20.00
C VAL A 120 -8.60 -14.19 -20.30
N LEU A 121 -8.08 -13.22 -19.54
CA LEU A 121 -8.28 -11.80 -19.77
C LEU A 121 -7.76 -11.34 -21.14
N TYR A 122 -6.59 -11.82 -21.56
CA TYR A 122 -6.06 -11.57 -22.89
C TYR A 122 -7.00 -12.13 -23.97
N CYS A 123 -7.42 -13.39 -23.85
CA CYS A 123 -8.33 -14.02 -24.82
C CYS A 123 -9.71 -13.34 -24.89
N LEU A 124 -10.27 -12.92 -23.75
CA LEU A 124 -11.53 -12.16 -23.72
C LEU A 124 -11.35 -10.77 -24.33
N SER A 125 -10.21 -10.13 -24.08
CA SER A 125 -9.91 -8.80 -24.62
C SER A 125 -9.66 -8.83 -26.13
N THR A 126 -9.03 -9.89 -26.66
CA THR A 126 -8.92 -10.08 -28.11
C THR A 126 -10.28 -10.40 -28.75
N PHE A 127 -11.10 -11.25 -28.10
CA PHE A 127 -12.44 -11.58 -28.61
C PHE A 127 -13.39 -10.36 -28.64
N THR A 128 -13.29 -9.48 -27.64
CA THR A 128 -14.07 -8.24 -27.57
C THR A 128 -13.51 -7.11 -28.46
N GLY A 129 -12.45 -7.38 -29.23
CA GLY A 129 -11.84 -6.40 -30.13
C GLY A 129 -11.02 -5.31 -29.44
N ARG A 130 -10.74 -5.45 -28.13
CA ARG A 130 -9.92 -4.48 -27.37
C ARG A 130 -8.43 -4.60 -27.70
N TYR A 131 -7.97 -5.80 -28.04
CA TYR A 131 -6.60 -6.05 -28.44
C TYR A 131 -6.55 -6.63 -29.85
N THR A 132 -5.62 -6.12 -30.65
CA THR A 132 -5.21 -6.81 -31.87
C THR A 132 -4.51 -8.13 -31.46
N PRO A 133 -4.84 -9.26 -32.09
CA PRO A 133 -4.27 -10.54 -31.70
C PRO A 133 -2.78 -10.60 -32.03
N LEU A 134 -1.97 -11.00 -31.06
CA LEU A 134 -0.55 -11.30 -31.27
C LEU A 134 -0.38 -12.53 -32.18
N PRO A 135 0.63 -12.56 -33.05
CA PRO A 135 1.02 -13.78 -33.74
C PRO A 135 1.44 -14.85 -32.72
N ALA A 136 1.14 -16.12 -33.02
CA ALA A 136 1.30 -17.22 -32.06
C ALA A 136 2.73 -17.33 -31.48
N GLY A 137 3.76 -17.08 -32.31
CA GLY A 137 5.16 -17.08 -31.86
C GLY A 137 5.46 -15.98 -30.84
N GLU A 138 4.93 -14.77 -31.06
CA GLU A 138 5.13 -13.65 -30.13
C GLU A 138 4.35 -13.85 -28.83
N LEU A 139 3.17 -14.48 -28.89
CA LEU A 139 2.41 -14.86 -27.70
C LEU A 139 3.18 -15.88 -26.85
N ILE A 140 3.72 -16.94 -27.45
CA ILE A 140 4.55 -17.93 -26.73
C ILE A 140 5.80 -17.28 -26.15
N TYR A 141 6.47 -16.40 -26.91
CA TYR A 141 7.64 -15.68 -26.44
C TYR A 141 7.31 -14.76 -25.26
N THR A 142 6.18 -14.06 -25.32
CA THR A 142 5.66 -13.24 -24.22
C THR A 142 5.38 -14.10 -23.00
N LEU A 143 4.64 -15.20 -23.16
CA LEU A 143 4.30 -16.09 -22.06
C LEU A 143 5.55 -16.64 -21.36
N THR A 144 6.53 -17.12 -22.13
CA THR A 144 7.77 -17.68 -21.55
C THR A 144 8.60 -16.61 -20.84
N ALA A 145 8.75 -15.42 -21.43
CA ALA A 145 9.48 -14.31 -20.81
C ALA A 145 8.87 -13.88 -19.46
N TYR A 146 7.54 -13.70 -19.38
CA TYR A 146 6.89 -13.31 -18.13
C TYR A 146 6.87 -14.43 -17.09
N VAL A 147 6.74 -15.70 -17.48
CA VAL A 147 6.88 -16.83 -16.54
C VAL A 147 8.27 -16.85 -15.92
N MET A 148 9.32 -16.73 -16.73
CA MET A 148 10.69 -16.67 -16.22
C MET A 148 10.91 -15.48 -15.30
N PHE A 149 10.45 -14.29 -15.72
CA PHE A 149 10.53 -13.09 -14.90
C PHE A 149 9.85 -13.27 -13.54
N ILE A 150 8.62 -13.78 -13.51
CA ILE A 150 7.86 -14.01 -12.28
C ILE A 150 8.58 -15.03 -11.38
N LEU A 151 9.09 -16.13 -11.93
CA LEU A 151 9.80 -17.15 -11.15
C LEU A 151 11.05 -16.60 -10.48
N VAL A 152 11.79 -15.70 -11.13
CA VAL A 152 12.96 -15.03 -10.55
C VAL A 152 12.55 -13.94 -9.56
N LEU A 153 11.47 -13.22 -9.84
CA LEU A 153 10.96 -12.11 -9.02
C LEU A 153 10.43 -12.59 -7.66
N LEU A 154 9.77 -13.75 -7.60
CA LEU A 154 9.08 -14.26 -6.41
C LEU A 154 10.01 -14.47 -5.19
N PRO A 155 11.16 -15.18 -5.29
CA PRO A 155 12.10 -15.30 -4.19
C PRO A 155 12.55 -13.93 -3.65
N ILE A 156 12.81 -12.98 -4.56
CA ILE A 156 13.23 -11.62 -4.21
C ILE A 156 12.12 -10.90 -3.44
N ALA A 157 10.88 -10.98 -3.93
CA ALA A 157 9.71 -10.39 -3.28
C ALA A 157 9.50 -10.94 -1.86
N VAL A 158 9.64 -12.26 -1.67
CA VAL A 158 9.52 -12.89 -0.35
C VAL A 158 10.61 -12.40 0.60
N VAL A 159 11.89 -12.48 0.20
CA VAL A 159 13.02 -12.04 1.05
C VAL A 159 12.91 -10.56 1.38
N PHE A 160 12.50 -9.75 0.40
CA PHE A 160 12.24 -8.33 0.61
C PHE A 160 11.12 -8.11 1.63
N GLY A 161 10.01 -8.85 1.56
CA GLY A 161 8.96 -8.79 2.58
C GLY A 161 9.44 -9.23 3.98
N LEU A 162 10.35 -10.21 4.06
CA LEU A 162 10.97 -10.64 5.32
C LEU A 162 11.91 -9.57 5.92
N LEU A 163 12.46 -8.68 5.09
CA LEU A 163 13.31 -7.55 5.50
C LEU A 163 12.61 -6.60 6.48
N ALA A 164 11.27 -6.60 6.49
CA ALA A 164 10.46 -5.85 7.45
C ALA A 164 10.92 -6.01 8.91
N SER A 165 11.37 -7.23 9.27
CA SER A 165 11.89 -7.54 10.60
C SER A 165 13.13 -6.72 10.99
N LEU A 166 13.97 -6.32 10.02
CA LEU A 166 15.10 -5.42 10.25
C LEU A 166 14.66 -3.97 10.38
N ILE A 167 13.62 -3.57 9.66
CA ILE A 167 13.14 -2.18 9.63
C ILE A 167 12.34 -1.85 10.89
N MET A 168 11.67 -2.84 11.49
CA MET A 168 10.94 -2.69 12.75
C MET A 168 11.85 -2.59 13.99
N ARG A 169 13.16 -2.43 13.81
CA ARG A 169 14.13 -2.23 14.88
C ARG A 169 14.23 -0.73 15.25
N PRO A 170 14.28 -0.39 16.55
CA PRO A 170 14.70 0.94 16.97
C PRO A 170 16.21 1.07 16.73
N GLY A 171 16.63 1.64 15.61
CA GLY A 171 18.06 1.82 15.31
C GLY A 171 18.30 2.71 14.09
N ARG A 172 19.39 3.49 14.08
CA ARG A 172 19.70 4.45 12.99
C ARG A 172 19.67 3.80 11.59
N VAL A 173 20.14 2.56 11.47
CA VAL A 173 20.16 1.81 10.19
C VAL A 173 18.76 1.44 9.73
N ALA A 174 17.90 0.94 10.63
CA ALA A 174 16.51 0.61 10.32
C ALA A 174 15.70 1.85 9.89
N ARG A 175 16.05 3.01 10.46
CA ARG A 175 15.49 4.32 10.10
C ARG A 175 15.86 4.76 8.67
N VAL A 176 17.07 4.47 8.22
CA VAL A 176 17.52 4.79 6.86
C VAL A 176 16.89 3.83 5.84
N LEU A 177 16.76 2.54 6.18
CA LEU A 177 16.17 1.52 5.30
C LEU A 177 14.65 1.62 5.12
N LEU A 178 13.94 2.33 6.00
CA LEU A 178 12.48 2.50 5.91
C LEU A 178 12.04 3.17 4.60
N LEU A 179 12.77 4.19 4.16
CA LEU A 179 12.45 4.97 2.97
C LEU A 179 12.61 4.17 1.66
N PRO A 180 13.78 3.56 1.35
CA PRO A 180 13.91 2.72 0.16
C PRO A 180 12.98 1.50 0.22
N TYR A 181 12.70 0.98 1.42
CA TYR A 181 11.72 -0.09 1.59
C TYR A 181 10.32 0.33 1.16
N SER A 182 9.86 1.50 1.62
CA SER A 182 8.55 2.04 1.27
C SER A 182 8.42 2.37 -0.22
N ILE A 183 9.48 2.83 -0.87
CA ILE A 183 9.50 3.11 -2.31
C ILE A 183 9.38 1.81 -3.11
N LEU A 184 10.23 0.81 -2.83
CA LEU A 184 10.19 -0.49 -3.49
C LEU A 184 8.86 -1.23 -3.26
N TRP A 185 8.24 -1.03 -2.10
CA TRP A 185 6.91 -1.52 -1.80
C TRP A 185 5.83 -0.85 -2.67
N MET A 186 5.91 0.48 -2.85
CA MET A 186 4.96 1.26 -3.65
C MET A 186 5.21 1.16 -5.17
N LEU A 187 6.38 0.66 -5.58
CA LEU A 187 6.84 0.61 -6.97
C LEU A 187 5.83 0.01 -7.96
N PRO A 188 5.11 -1.09 -7.67
CA PRO A 188 4.10 -1.61 -8.59
C PRO A 188 2.92 -0.66 -8.82
N PHE A 189 2.47 0.05 -7.80
CA PHE A 189 1.37 1.01 -7.94
C PHE A 189 1.80 2.23 -8.75
N ILE A 190 3.06 2.66 -8.55
CA ILE A 190 3.68 3.72 -9.34
C ILE A 190 3.80 3.28 -10.80
N LEU A 191 4.37 2.09 -11.04
CA LEU A 191 4.56 1.56 -12.39
C LEU A 191 3.23 1.34 -13.10
N ILE A 192 2.20 0.79 -12.46
CA ILE A 192 0.88 0.67 -13.09
C ILE A 192 0.31 2.06 -13.41
N GLY A 193 0.44 3.05 -12.51
CA GLY A 193 -0.02 4.41 -12.76
C GLY A 193 0.73 5.11 -13.91
N LEU A 194 2.03 4.85 -14.05
CA LEU A 194 2.87 5.38 -15.13
C LEU A 194 2.62 4.65 -16.46
N LEU A 195 2.55 3.31 -16.43
CA LEU A 195 2.26 2.48 -17.60
C LEU A 195 0.85 2.71 -18.13
N ASN A 196 -0.09 3.08 -17.26
CA ASN A 196 -1.45 3.43 -17.67
C ASN A 196 -1.62 4.91 -18.06
N SER A 197 -0.54 5.71 -18.02
CA SER A 197 -0.56 7.12 -18.40
C SER A 197 -0.17 7.28 -19.87
N GLN A 198 -1.13 7.71 -20.69
CA GLN A 198 -0.90 7.98 -22.12
C GLN A 198 0.07 9.15 -22.34
N ALA A 199 0.17 10.05 -21.36
CA ALA A 199 0.98 11.27 -21.43
C ALA A 199 2.49 11.04 -21.43
N LEU A 200 2.99 9.86 -21.01
CA LEU A 200 4.42 9.54 -21.04
C LEU A 200 4.85 8.78 -22.31
N GLY A 201 3.91 8.41 -23.19
CA GLY A 201 4.22 7.63 -24.39
C GLY A 201 4.90 6.27 -24.11
N ILE A 202 4.83 5.76 -22.88
CA ILE A 202 5.51 4.52 -22.46
C ILE A 202 4.88 3.29 -23.12
N TYR A 203 3.66 3.42 -23.64
CA TYR A 203 2.92 2.35 -24.30
C TYR A 203 3.62 1.78 -25.54
N ASP A 204 4.35 2.61 -26.27
CA ASP A 204 5.13 2.19 -27.45
C ASP A 204 6.60 1.90 -27.12
N MET A 205 6.99 1.98 -25.84
CA MET A 205 8.39 1.79 -25.49
C MET A 205 8.80 0.32 -25.57
N GLN A 206 9.90 0.12 -26.31
CA GLN A 206 10.67 -1.12 -26.41
C GLN A 206 10.90 -1.80 -25.05
N TYR A 207 10.95 -1.04 -23.95
CA TYR A 207 11.18 -1.52 -22.58
C TYR A 207 10.13 -2.48 -22.02
N THR A 208 8.93 -2.58 -22.61
CA THR A 208 7.90 -3.58 -22.23
C THR A 208 7.92 -4.83 -23.12
N ALA A 209 8.84 -4.88 -24.10
CA ALA A 209 8.98 -6.01 -24.99
C ALA A 209 9.56 -7.23 -24.26
N PRO A 210 9.20 -8.46 -24.71
CA PRO A 210 9.65 -9.67 -24.02
C PRO A 210 11.18 -9.81 -24.00
N SER A 211 11.89 -9.25 -25.00
CA SER A 211 13.35 -9.17 -25.04
C SER A 211 13.94 -8.40 -23.85
N TYR A 212 13.38 -7.23 -23.53
CA TYR A 212 13.81 -6.44 -22.37
C TYR A 212 13.41 -7.10 -21.04
N ILE A 213 12.31 -7.84 -21.01
CA ILE A 213 11.89 -8.58 -19.81
C ILE A 213 12.85 -9.71 -19.50
N ILE A 214 13.38 -10.38 -20.53
CA ILE A 214 14.46 -11.36 -20.35
C ILE A 214 15.72 -10.66 -19.81
N LEU A 215 16.07 -9.47 -20.32
CA LEU A 215 17.18 -8.67 -19.77
C LEU A 215 16.94 -8.31 -18.29
N TYR A 216 15.74 -7.87 -17.92
CA TYR A 216 15.38 -7.61 -16.52
C TYR A 216 15.44 -8.88 -15.67
N THR A 217 15.03 -10.03 -16.22
CA THR A 217 15.13 -11.33 -15.56
C THR A 217 16.59 -11.69 -15.29
N ALA A 218 17.46 -11.49 -16.28
CA ALA A 218 18.91 -11.70 -16.14
C ALA A 218 19.51 -10.75 -15.09
N ALA A 219 19.15 -9.46 -15.12
CA ALA A 219 19.60 -8.49 -14.13
C ALA A 219 19.14 -8.87 -12.69
N LEU A 220 17.90 -9.34 -12.53
CA LEU A 220 17.39 -9.82 -11.25
C LEU A 220 18.10 -11.10 -10.78
N LEU A 221 18.51 -11.99 -11.68
CA LEU A 221 19.33 -13.15 -11.33
C LEU A 221 20.74 -12.73 -10.88
N VAL A 222 21.39 -11.82 -11.61
CA VAL A 222 22.77 -11.39 -11.32
C VAL A 222 22.85 -10.54 -10.06
N VAL A 223 21.89 -9.63 -9.83
CA VAL A 223 21.92 -8.69 -8.70
C VAL A 223 21.01 -9.14 -7.56
N GLY A 224 19.79 -9.56 -7.88
CA GLY A 224 18.74 -9.83 -6.90
C GLY A 224 18.97 -11.11 -6.10
N TRP A 225 19.40 -12.20 -6.73
CA TRP A 225 19.67 -13.45 -6.02
C TRP A 225 20.85 -13.35 -5.05
N PRO A 226 22.02 -12.80 -5.44
CA PRO A 226 23.10 -12.56 -4.49
C PRO A 226 22.67 -11.63 -3.36
N ALA A 227 21.91 -10.57 -3.65
CA ALA A 227 21.36 -9.70 -2.61
C ALA A 227 20.48 -10.49 -1.61
N CYS A 228 19.62 -11.39 -2.09
CA CYS A 228 18.82 -12.26 -1.23
C CYS A 228 19.68 -13.18 -0.36
N TYR A 229 20.72 -13.78 -0.95
CA TYR A 229 21.66 -14.64 -0.26
C TYR A 229 22.38 -13.90 0.89
N PHE A 230 22.82 -12.65 0.66
CA PHE A 230 23.47 -11.83 1.71
C PHE A 230 22.48 -11.27 2.74
N LEU A 231 21.25 -11.00 2.34
CA LEU A 231 20.22 -10.46 3.24
C LEU A 231 19.69 -11.53 4.20
N MET A 232 19.55 -12.79 3.78
CA MET A 232 18.96 -13.84 4.60
C MET A 232 19.68 -14.07 5.95
N PRO A 233 21.03 -14.20 6.01
CA PRO A 233 21.74 -14.29 7.29
C PRO A 233 21.57 -13.05 8.16
N ARG A 234 21.57 -11.85 7.55
CA ARG A 234 21.33 -10.60 8.28
C ARG A 234 19.92 -10.57 8.87
N ILE A 235 18.89 -10.95 8.11
CA ILE A 235 17.51 -11.06 8.58
C ILE A 235 17.40 -12.10 9.71
N ALA A 236 18.12 -13.21 9.64
CA ALA A 236 18.06 -14.26 10.64
C ALA A 236 18.71 -13.85 11.97
N VAL A 237 19.95 -13.34 11.93
CA VAL A 237 20.72 -12.96 13.12
C VAL A 237 20.14 -11.70 13.74
N ASN A 238 19.99 -10.67 12.91
CA ASN A 238 19.46 -9.41 13.37
C ASN A 238 17.94 -9.57 13.51
N GLY A 239 17.18 -9.65 12.42
CA GLY A 239 15.71 -9.64 12.45
C GLY A 239 15.08 -10.58 13.49
N LEU A 240 15.27 -11.89 13.34
CA LEU A 240 14.66 -12.91 14.22
C LEU A 240 15.38 -13.08 15.57
N GLY A 241 16.72 -13.03 15.59
CA GLY A 241 17.51 -13.27 16.80
C GLY A 241 17.15 -12.33 17.95
N GLN A 242 17.04 -11.03 17.68
CA GLN A 242 16.75 -10.01 18.72
C GLN A 242 15.24 -9.84 18.99
N MET A 243 14.36 -10.54 18.27
CA MET A 243 12.92 -10.56 18.61
C MET A 243 12.64 -11.39 19.87
N GLY A 244 13.55 -12.28 20.28
CA GLY A 244 13.49 -12.99 21.55
C GLY A 244 13.93 -12.16 22.76
N GLU A 245 14.83 -11.20 22.56
CA GLU A 245 15.29 -10.27 23.61
C GLU A 245 14.24 -9.20 23.96
N ARG A 246 13.21 -9.02 23.12
CA ARG A 246 12.07 -8.13 23.42
C ARG A 246 11.07 -8.73 24.42
N SER A 247 11.41 -9.86 25.05
CA SER A 247 10.61 -10.38 26.16
C SER A 247 10.96 -9.60 27.42
N ILE A 248 9.93 -8.94 27.97
CA ILE A 248 9.89 -8.28 29.27
C ILE A 248 10.68 -6.95 29.33
N PRO A 249 10.05 -5.76 29.30
CA PRO A 249 10.49 -4.72 30.21
C PRO A 249 10.25 -5.31 31.60
N ALA A 250 11.25 -6.02 32.13
CA ALA A 250 11.27 -6.38 33.52
C ALA A 250 11.04 -5.07 34.26
N ALA A 251 10.13 -5.10 35.22
CA ALA A 251 9.95 -4.04 36.18
C ALA A 251 11.31 -3.74 36.82
N ALA A 252 12.05 -2.80 36.24
CA ALA A 252 13.40 -2.43 36.62
C ALA A 252 13.75 -1.07 36.01
N SER A 253 13.00 -0.05 36.39
CA SER A 253 13.62 1.22 36.81
C SER A 253 12.74 1.94 37.83
N SER A 254 12.25 1.21 38.84
CA SER A 254 12.02 1.79 40.15
C SER A 254 13.40 2.08 40.77
N LYS A 255 14.05 3.16 40.32
CA LYS A 255 15.20 3.84 40.96
C LYS A 255 15.71 4.92 40.00
N ALA A 256 14.91 5.96 39.89
CA ALA A 256 15.41 7.32 39.72
C ALA A 256 14.38 8.22 40.43
N GLU A 257 14.42 8.15 41.76
CA GLU A 257 14.12 9.29 42.61
C GLU A 257 14.83 10.52 42.05
N SER A 258 14.13 11.30 41.24
CA SER A 258 14.37 12.74 41.19
C SER A 258 13.21 13.36 41.93
N VAL A 259 13.47 13.77 43.16
CA VAL A 259 12.69 14.69 43.96
C VAL A 259 12.23 15.84 43.06
N ARG A 260 11.04 15.72 42.48
CA ARG A 260 10.33 16.84 41.88
C ARG A 260 9.55 17.47 43.03
N LYS A 261 10.07 18.61 43.45
CA LYS A 261 9.38 19.62 44.27
C LYS A 261 7.89 19.66 43.85
N PRO A 262 6.94 19.79 44.79
CA PRO A 262 5.54 19.99 44.45
C PRO A 262 5.46 21.28 43.64
N GLU A 263 5.39 21.13 42.32
CA GLU A 263 5.13 22.22 41.39
C GLU A 263 3.66 22.55 41.61
N LYS A 264 3.47 23.48 42.56
CA LYS A 264 2.30 24.32 42.81
C LYS A 264 1.26 24.14 41.72
N ASP A 265 0.15 23.50 42.07
CA ASP A 265 -1.01 23.25 41.23
C ASP A 265 -1.34 24.49 40.38
N ARG A 266 -0.73 24.55 39.20
CA ARG A 266 -1.34 25.24 38.08
C ARG A 266 -2.49 24.33 37.72
N HIS A 267 -3.62 24.59 38.38
CA HIS A 267 -4.93 24.52 37.75
C HIS A 267 -4.83 25.29 36.44
N LEU A 268 -4.24 24.65 35.42
CA LEU A 268 -4.49 24.95 34.03
C LEU A 268 -5.98 24.72 33.93
N SER A 269 -6.72 25.82 34.09
CA SER A 269 -8.11 25.93 33.72
C SER A 269 -8.28 25.06 32.48
N ALA A 270 -8.99 23.94 32.64
CA ALA A 270 -9.38 23.08 31.56
C ALA A 270 -10.41 23.87 30.75
N ARG A 271 -9.94 24.92 30.06
CA ARG A 271 -10.67 25.70 29.09
C ARG A 271 -11.26 24.66 28.17
N SER A 272 -12.59 24.54 28.18
CA SER A 272 -13.37 23.41 27.68
C SER A 272 -13.01 23.07 26.23
N GLN A 273 -11.89 22.39 26.03
CA GLN A 273 -11.50 21.89 24.72
C GLN A 273 -12.48 20.79 24.42
N SER A 274 -13.17 20.92 23.30
CA SER A 274 -14.20 19.96 22.92
C SER A 274 -13.59 18.55 22.95
N PRO A 275 -14.33 17.54 23.45
CA PRO A 275 -13.81 16.18 23.62
C PRO A 275 -13.30 15.55 22.31
N PHE A 276 -13.72 16.09 21.16
CA PHE A 276 -13.19 15.70 19.86
C PHE A 276 -11.77 16.23 19.63
N VAL A 277 -11.46 17.46 20.03
CA VAL A 277 -10.15 18.09 19.86
C VAL A 277 -9.09 17.38 20.69
N THR A 278 -9.43 16.90 21.88
CA THR A 278 -8.51 16.13 22.72
C THR A 278 -8.17 14.77 22.08
N LEU A 279 -9.18 14.06 21.54
CA LEU A 279 -8.98 12.82 20.77
C LEU A 279 -8.14 13.05 19.51
N TYR A 280 -8.44 14.10 18.75
CA TYR A 280 -7.67 14.49 17.58
C TYR A 280 -6.21 14.81 17.94
N LYS A 281 -5.97 15.56 19.03
CA LYS A 281 -4.62 15.87 19.49
C LYS A 281 -3.84 14.61 19.83
N LEU A 282 -4.49 13.64 20.48
CA LEU A 282 -3.89 12.35 20.82
C LEU A 282 -3.50 11.56 19.57
N ASP A 283 -4.39 11.43 18.58
CA ASP A 283 -4.07 10.78 17.31
C ASP A 283 -2.97 11.53 16.53
N SER A 284 -3.07 12.86 16.46
CA SER A 284 -2.08 13.70 15.77
C SER A 284 -0.70 13.63 16.43
N SER A 285 -0.62 13.50 17.76
CA SER A 285 0.65 13.38 18.49
C SER A 285 1.44 12.13 18.10
N ARG A 286 0.74 11.04 17.78
CA ARG A 286 1.34 9.78 17.32
C ARG A 286 1.91 9.93 15.92
N LEU A 287 1.17 10.57 15.03
CA LEU A 287 1.65 10.91 13.69
C LEU A 287 2.86 11.86 13.78
N GLN A 288 2.80 12.89 14.61
CA GLN A 288 3.93 13.81 14.85
C GLN A 288 5.17 13.09 15.42
N GLN A 289 5.00 12.06 16.25
CA GLN A 289 6.13 11.26 16.73
C GLN A 289 6.83 10.55 15.57
N MET A 290 6.09 10.10 14.56
CA MET A 290 6.68 9.55 13.34
C MET A 290 7.30 10.63 12.46
N GLU A 291 6.73 11.83 12.42
CA GLU A 291 7.33 12.95 11.69
C GLU A 291 8.67 13.42 12.27
N LYS A 292 8.91 13.19 13.58
CA LYS A 292 10.20 13.48 14.21
C LYS A 292 11.33 12.57 13.70
N HIS A 293 11.00 11.54 12.94
CA HIS A 293 11.98 10.63 12.37
C HIS A 293 12.84 11.32 11.30
N GLN A 294 14.18 11.15 11.38
CA GLN A 294 15.14 11.87 10.54
C GLN A 294 14.89 11.69 9.04
N ALA A 295 14.57 10.47 8.59
CA ALA A 295 14.24 10.22 7.18
C ALA A 295 12.99 11.00 6.72
N VAL A 296 11.98 11.14 7.58
CA VAL A 296 10.77 11.91 7.27
C VAL A 296 11.07 13.40 7.25
N ARG A 297 11.96 13.90 8.13
CA ARG A 297 12.42 15.29 8.10
C ARG A 297 13.18 15.61 6.81
N ILE A 298 14.12 14.75 6.41
CA ILE A 298 14.85 14.89 5.14
C ILE A 298 13.85 14.89 3.98
N LEU A 299 12.91 13.95 3.94
CA LEU A 299 11.90 13.89 2.89
C LEU A 299 11.01 15.14 2.86
N LYS A 300 10.58 15.65 4.02
CA LYS A 300 9.79 16.88 4.13
C LYS A 300 10.53 18.12 3.61
N LEU A 301 11.85 18.16 3.74
CA LEU A 301 12.69 19.24 3.22
C LEU A 301 13.02 19.06 1.73
N ALA A 302 13.29 17.83 1.30
CA ALA A 302 13.70 17.52 -0.08
C ALA A 302 12.52 17.52 -1.06
N ALA A 303 11.35 16.99 -0.66
CA ALA A 303 10.21 16.84 -1.57
C ALA A 303 9.71 18.17 -2.17
N PRO A 304 9.58 19.28 -1.40
CA PRO A 304 9.26 20.60 -1.95
C PRO A 304 10.28 21.06 -2.99
N VAL A 305 11.58 20.89 -2.73
CA VAL A 305 12.66 21.31 -3.63
C VAL A 305 12.61 20.50 -4.93
N ILE A 306 12.40 19.18 -4.83
CA ILE A 306 12.24 18.30 -6.00
C ILE A 306 11.00 18.70 -6.81
N ALA A 307 9.89 19.08 -6.15
CA ALA A 307 8.70 19.57 -6.84
C ALA A 307 8.97 20.89 -7.57
N VAL A 308 9.61 21.88 -6.93
CA VAL A 308 10.01 23.13 -7.59
C VAL A 308 10.86 22.85 -8.83
N ALA A 309 11.89 22.01 -8.69
CA ALA A 309 12.77 21.66 -9.79
C ALA A 309 12.01 20.95 -10.93
N MET A 310 11.17 19.96 -10.61
CA MET A 310 10.36 19.24 -11.58
C MET A 310 9.52 20.21 -12.42
N PHE A 311 8.74 21.08 -11.76
CA PHE A 311 7.85 22.01 -12.45
C PHE A 311 8.60 23.12 -13.22
N TYR A 312 9.78 23.53 -12.75
CA TYR A 312 10.67 24.44 -13.48
C TYR A 312 11.26 23.84 -14.76
N PHE A 313 11.58 22.55 -14.76
CA PHE A 313 12.10 21.87 -15.95
C PHE A 313 10.99 21.50 -16.93
N THR A 314 9.79 21.17 -16.44
CA THR A 314 8.67 20.78 -17.29
C THR A 314 7.88 21.97 -17.86
N SER A 315 8.07 23.19 -17.33
CA SER A 315 7.27 24.36 -17.74
C SER A 315 7.32 24.68 -19.24
N GLY A 316 8.42 24.34 -19.92
CA GLY A 316 8.60 24.59 -21.36
C GLY A 316 8.12 23.46 -22.28
N ASN A 317 7.59 22.36 -21.74
CA ASN A 317 7.07 21.26 -22.54
C ASN A 317 5.70 20.83 -22.03
N LEU A 318 4.68 21.12 -22.84
CA LEU A 318 3.27 20.89 -22.51
C LEU A 318 2.98 19.42 -22.16
N ASN A 319 3.56 18.46 -22.89
CA ASN A 319 3.36 17.02 -22.64
C ASN A 319 4.05 16.55 -21.34
N ALA A 320 5.25 17.06 -21.07
CA ALA A 320 5.97 16.75 -19.83
C ALA A 320 5.23 17.32 -18.62
N MET A 321 4.70 18.54 -18.76
CA MET A 321 3.92 19.22 -17.73
C MET A 321 2.62 18.45 -17.41
N GLN A 322 1.92 17.95 -18.43
CA GLN A 322 0.70 17.13 -18.26
C GLN A 322 0.92 15.89 -17.39
N SER A 323 2.07 15.23 -17.54
CA SER A 323 2.44 14.07 -16.74
C SER A 323 2.85 14.46 -15.32
N ALA A 324 3.54 15.60 -15.17
CA ALA A 324 4.08 16.07 -13.91
C ALA A 324 3.00 16.57 -12.92
N ILE A 325 1.93 17.18 -13.42
CA ILE A 325 0.88 17.81 -12.59
C ILE A 325 0.27 16.87 -11.53
N ARG A 326 0.15 15.57 -11.83
CA ARG A 326 -0.52 14.58 -10.97
C ARG A 326 0.41 14.00 -9.90
N LEU A 327 1.70 13.84 -10.25
CA LEU A 327 2.73 13.22 -9.42
C LEU A 327 2.80 13.75 -7.98
N PRO A 328 2.78 15.07 -7.70
CA PRO A 328 2.91 15.55 -6.32
C PRO A 328 1.76 15.11 -5.41
N PHE A 329 0.59 14.81 -5.96
CA PHE A 329 -0.61 14.48 -5.18
C PHE A 329 -0.87 12.97 -5.06
N ILE A 330 -0.39 12.17 -6.01
CA ILE A 330 -0.53 10.70 -5.97
C ILE A 330 0.12 10.12 -4.71
N PHE A 331 1.37 10.49 -4.45
CA PHE A 331 2.16 9.88 -3.37
C PHE A 331 1.57 10.12 -1.97
N PRO A 332 1.24 11.36 -1.58
CA PRO A 332 0.68 11.60 -0.25
C PRO A 332 -0.67 10.93 -0.06
N VAL A 333 -1.51 10.89 -1.10
CA VAL A 333 -2.84 10.26 -1.04
C VAL A 333 -2.73 8.74 -0.91
N LEU A 334 -1.88 8.08 -1.70
CA LEU A 334 -1.61 6.65 -1.54
C LEU A 334 -1.01 6.33 -0.16
N PHE A 335 -0.10 7.18 0.33
CA PHE A 335 0.46 7.03 1.66
C PHE A 335 -0.62 7.11 2.75
N GLY A 336 -1.51 8.11 2.70
CA GLY A 336 -2.61 8.26 3.65
C GLY A 336 -3.57 7.07 3.67
N SER A 337 -3.97 6.62 2.49
CA SER A 337 -4.81 5.43 2.29
C SER A 337 -4.16 4.17 2.87
N PHE A 338 -2.89 3.93 2.56
CA PHE A 338 -2.14 2.78 3.05
C PHE A 338 -1.91 2.84 4.56
N TRP A 339 -1.61 4.02 5.08
CA TRP A 339 -1.49 4.25 6.51
C TRP A 339 -2.77 3.86 7.25
N MET A 340 -3.94 4.25 6.73
CA MET A 340 -5.22 3.90 7.33
C MET A 340 -5.51 2.38 7.28
N LEU A 341 -5.13 1.70 6.18
CA LEU A 341 -5.22 0.24 6.08
C LEU A 341 -4.36 -0.47 7.14
N LEU A 342 -3.11 -0.02 7.32
CA LEU A 342 -2.21 -0.61 8.30
C LEU A 342 -2.58 -0.28 9.74
N ARG A 343 -3.15 0.90 9.99
CA ARG A 343 -3.54 1.39 11.31
C ARG A 343 -4.42 0.39 12.06
N ASN A 344 -5.39 -0.23 11.37
CA ASN A 344 -6.27 -1.24 11.95
C ASN A 344 -5.50 -2.39 12.62
N SER A 345 -4.34 -2.77 12.07
CA SER A 345 -3.50 -3.85 12.61
C SER A 345 -2.72 -3.42 13.86
N PHE A 346 -2.24 -2.17 13.90
CA PHE A 346 -1.48 -1.62 15.03
C PHE A 346 -2.39 -1.24 16.20
N GLU A 347 -3.55 -0.64 15.90
CA GLU A 347 -4.51 -0.19 16.90
C GLU A 347 -5.22 -1.34 17.60
N ARG A 348 -5.25 -2.54 17.00
CA ARG A 348 -5.89 -3.71 17.61
C ARG A 348 -5.41 -4.01 19.04
N LYS A 349 -4.15 -3.71 19.37
CA LYS A 349 -3.60 -3.88 20.72
C LYS A 349 -4.09 -2.82 21.71
N GLN A 350 -4.34 -1.61 21.23
CA GLN A 350 -4.78 -0.47 22.02
C GLN A 350 -6.30 -0.29 21.99
N LEU A 351 -6.99 -1.05 21.13
CA LEU A 351 -8.42 -0.95 20.90
C LEU A 351 -9.27 -1.14 22.18
N PRO A 352 -8.91 -2.02 23.14
CA PRO A 352 -9.62 -2.10 24.42
C PRO A 352 -9.53 -0.80 25.23
N TRP A 353 -8.37 -0.16 25.23
CA TRP A 353 -8.16 1.13 25.88
C TRP A 353 -8.91 2.25 25.15
N TRP A 354 -8.90 2.23 23.82
CA TRP A 354 -9.65 3.18 22.99
C TRP A 354 -11.17 3.08 23.15
N LEU A 355 -11.71 1.87 23.24
CA LEU A 355 -13.13 1.64 23.50
C LEU A 355 -13.53 1.98 24.95
N GLY A 356 -12.55 2.14 25.85
CA GLY A 356 -12.76 2.59 27.22
C GLY A 356 -12.96 4.11 27.36
N PHE A 357 -12.73 4.90 26.31
CA PHE A 357 -13.04 6.33 26.35
C PHE A 357 -14.55 6.56 26.41
N PRO A 358 -15.05 7.48 27.27
CA PRO A 358 -16.47 7.81 27.37
C PRO A 358 -16.91 8.71 26.20
N GLN A 359 -16.71 8.26 24.98
CA GLN A 359 -17.02 8.97 23.75
C GLN A 359 -17.73 8.05 22.76
N SER A 360 -18.59 8.60 21.91
CA SER A 360 -19.26 7.83 20.86
C SER A 360 -18.23 7.20 19.92
N ARG A 361 -18.47 5.97 19.48
CA ARG A 361 -17.61 5.23 18.55
C ARG A 361 -17.37 5.99 17.24
N LEU A 362 -18.37 6.74 16.78
CA LEU A 362 -18.27 7.62 15.61
C LEU A 362 -17.19 8.70 15.80
N ARG A 363 -17.17 9.39 16.94
CA ARG A 363 -16.17 10.43 17.24
C ARG A 363 -14.75 9.86 17.33
N LEU A 364 -14.58 8.67 17.92
CA LEU A 364 -13.28 7.99 17.99
C LEU A 364 -12.75 7.63 16.60
N LEU A 365 -13.63 7.15 15.73
CA LEU A 365 -13.26 6.77 14.37
C LEU A 365 -12.97 8.03 13.52
N LEU A 366 -13.79 9.08 13.66
CA LEU A 366 -13.61 10.36 12.97
C LEU A 366 -12.35 11.11 13.41
N SER A 367 -11.97 11.09 14.70
CA SER A 367 -10.74 11.77 15.17
C SER A 367 -9.51 11.22 14.46
N GLY A 368 -9.50 9.90 14.30
CA GLY A 368 -8.44 9.20 13.61
C GLY A 368 -8.40 9.44 12.11
N ILE A 369 -9.56 9.45 11.43
CA ILE A 369 -9.65 9.85 10.02
C ILE A 369 -9.15 11.28 9.85
N ALA A 370 -9.61 12.21 10.70
CA ALA A 370 -9.23 13.60 10.64
C ALA A 370 -7.72 13.80 10.85
N ALA A 371 -7.10 13.04 11.76
CA ALA A 371 -5.65 13.08 11.96
C ALA A 371 -4.88 12.72 10.68
N VAL A 372 -5.24 11.61 10.03
CA VAL A 372 -4.62 11.19 8.77
C VAL A 372 -4.89 12.21 7.66
N TRP A 373 -6.15 12.60 7.48
CA TRP A 373 -6.56 13.55 6.45
C TRP A 373 -5.80 14.88 6.56
N VAL A 374 -5.74 15.48 7.76
CA VAL A 374 -5.03 16.74 7.97
C VAL A 374 -3.53 16.61 7.69
N THR A 375 -2.90 15.51 8.10
CA THR A 375 -1.46 15.31 7.81
C THR A 375 -1.16 15.20 6.32
N VAL A 376 -1.96 14.43 5.58
CA VAL A 376 -1.79 14.27 4.13
C VAL A 376 -2.09 15.58 3.40
N MET A 377 -3.15 16.28 3.80
CA MET A 377 -3.53 17.57 3.20
C MET A 377 -2.47 18.65 3.43
N ARG A 378 -1.82 18.70 4.59
CA ARG A 378 -0.69 19.60 4.82
C ARG A 378 0.44 19.35 3.82
N VAL A 379 0.76 18.08 3.55
CA VAL A 379 1.78 17.73 2.56
C VAL A 379 1.33 18.11 1.14
N ASN A 380 0.09 17.79 0.76
CA ASN A 380 -0.46 18.17 -0.55
C ASN A 380 -0.44 19.68 -0.79
N VAL A 381 -0.82 20.49 0.22
CA VAL A 381 -0.79 21.95 0.12
C VAL A 381 0.64 22.45 -0.07
N VAL A 382 1.61 21.94 0.72
CA VAL A 382 3.02 22.32 0.57
C VAL A 382 3.55 21.97 -0.83
N LEU A 383 3.25 20.78 -1.34
CA LEU A 383 3.67 20.36 -2.68
C LEU A 383 2.97 21.15 -3.79
N GLY A 384 1.68 21.47 -3.63
CA GLY A 384 0.93 22.31 -4.55
C GLY A 384 1.50 23.73 -4.64
N VAL A 385 1.79 24.35 -3.50
CA VAL A 385 2.44 25.67 -3.45
C VAL A 385 3.84 25.60 -4.07
N SER A 386 4.61 24.54 -3.78
CA SER A 386 5.95 24.34 -4.34
C SER A 386 5.92 24.22 -5.87
N ALA A 387 4.92 23.53 -6.42
CA ALA A 387 4.73 23.41 -7.86
C ALA A 387 4.37 24.76 -8.51
N VAL A 388 3.52 25.57 -7.87
CA VAL A 388 3.22 26.94 -8.33
C VAL A 388 4.48 27.81 -8.33
N VAL A 389 5.33 27.71 -7.31
CA VAL A 389 6.63 28.41 -7.27
C VAL A 389 7.54 27.96 -8.42
N GLY A 390 7.59 26.66 -8.73
CA GLY A 390 8.34 26.15 -9.89
C GLY A 390 7.84 26.70 -11.22
N LEU A 391 6.52 26.83 -11.39
CA LEU A 391 5.92 27.44 -12.57
C LEU A 391 6.22 28.94 -12.70
N LEU A 392 6.15 29.68 -11.59
CA LEU A 392 6.52 31.09 -11.55
C LEU A 392 8.00 31.30 -11.91
N ALA A 393 8.89 30.43 -11.43
CA ALA A 393 10.30 30.46 -11.81
C ALA A 393 10.50 30.17 -13.31
N GLY A 394 9.72 29.25 -13.88
CA GLY A 394 9.71 28.97 -15.32
C GLY A 394 9.24 30.17 -16.16
N LEU A 395 8.19 30.87 -15.70
CA LEU A 395 7.71 32.12 -16.32
C LEU A 395 8.78 33.22 -16.26
N ALA A 396 9.40 33.42 -15.09
CA ALA A 396 10.44 34.42 -14.90
C ALA A 396 11.69 34.15 -15.76
N ALA A 397 11.98 32.88 -16.04
CA ALA A 397 13.04 32.46 -16.95
C ALA A 397 12.64 32.48 -18.45
N GLY A 398 11.41 32.90 -18.78
CA GLY A 398 10.92 33.00 -20.15
C GLY A 398 10.62 31.66 -20.83
N LYS A 399 10.49 30.56 -20.07
CA LYS A 399 10.25 29.21 -20.63
C LYS A 399 8.80 28.94 -21.04
N SER A 400 7.85 29.73 -20.53
CA SER A 400 6.41 29.51 -20.71
C SER A 400 5.69 30.84 -20.86
N SER A 401 4.63 30.89 -21.66
CA SER A 401 3.79 32.08 -21.78
C SER A 401 2.87 32.26 -20.55
N PHE A 402 2.39 33.48 -20.32
CA PHE A 402 1.41 33.75 -19.25
C PHE A 402 0.11 32.96 -19.47
N HIS A 403 -0.31 32.79 -20.74
CA HIS A 403 -1.49 32.00 -21.09
C HIS A 403 -1.34 30.53 -20.68
N GLU A 404 -0.23 29.89 -21.02
CA GLU A 404 0.08 28.52 -20.59
C GLU A 404 0.12 28.38 -19.07
N MET A 405 0.70 29.35 -18.36
CA MET A 405 0.76 29.32 -16.90
C MET A 405 -0.64 29.28 -16.27
N THR A 406 -1.59 30.09 -16.77
CA THR A 406 -2.97 30.07 -16.22
C THR A 406 -3.63 28.71 -16.40
N GLN A 407 -3.42 28.05 -17.54
CA GLN A 407 -3.90 26.70 -17.81
C GLN A 407 -3.23 25.68 -16.88
N TYR A 408 -1.92 25.75 -16.69
CA TYR A 408 -1.17 24.87 -15.79
C TYR A 408 -1.65 25.00 -14.33
N VAL A 409 -1.91 26.22 -13.86
CA VAL A 409 -2.44 26.46 -12.52
C VAL A 409 -3.86 25.92 -12.39
N SER A 410 -4.70 26.08 -13.41
CA SER A 410 -6.05 25.50 -13.44
C SER A 410 -6.02 23.96 -13.33
N TRP A 411 -5.15 23.30 -14.11
CA TRP A 411 -4.94 21.86 -14.05
C TRP A 411 -4.36 21.37 -12.73
N LEU A 412 -3.47 22.15 -12.14
CA LEU A 412 -2.89 21.86 -10.83
C LEU A 412 -3.94 21.95 -9.72
N PHE A 413 -4.79 22.98 -9.77
CA PHE A 413 -5.90 23.15 -8.85
C PHE A 413 -6.95 22.04 -8.99
N PHE A 414 -7.30 21.69 -10.23
CA PHE A 414 -8.18 20.55 -10.52
C PHE A 414 -7.61 19.25 -9.94
N SER A 415 -6.32 18.97 -10.20
CA SER A 415 -5.65 17.78 -9.69
C SER A 415 -5.62 17.75 -8.16
N PHE A 416 -5.32 18.88 -7.52
CA PHE A 416 -5.36 19.02 -6.06
C PHE A 416 -6.75 18.66 -5.51
N LEU A 417 -7.83 19.17 -6.11
CA LEU A 417 -9.20 18.87 -5.67
C LEU A 417 -9.58 17.41 -5.93
N VAL A 418 -9.27 16.86 -7.09
CA VAL A 418 -9.52 15.45 -7.44
C VAL A 418 -8.85 14.52 -6.42
N TYR A 419 -7.57 14.74 -6.11
CA TYR A 419 -6.84 13.90 -5.16
C TYR A 419 -7.27 14.13 -3.71
N THR A 420 -7.74 15.33 -3.36
CA THR A 420 -8.37 15.62 -2.06
C THR A 420 -9.67 14.84 -1.92
N LEU A 421 -10.53 14.88 -2.94
CA LEU A 421 -11.76 14.10 -2.97
C LEU A 421 -11.45 12.60 -2.89
N ALA A 422 -10.53 12.10 -3.70
CA ALA A 422 -10.09 10.70 -3.66
C ALA A 422 -9.65 10.26 -2.27
N LEU A 423 -8.82 11.08 -1.59
CA LEU A 423 -8.42 10.81 -0.21
C LEU A 423 -9.61 10.73 0.74
N THR A 424 -10.57 11.67 0.65
CA THR A 424 -11.77 11.62 1.51
C THR A 424 -12.60 10.37 1.27
N LEU A 425 -12.82 10.00 0.01
CA LEU A 425 -13.57 8.81 -0.38
C LEU A 425 -12.85 7.54 0.08
N ALA A 426 -11.55 7.43 -0.15
CA ALA A 426 -10.76 6.28 0.29
C ALA A 426 -10.77 6.12 1.81
N LEU A 427 -10.54 7.20 2.57
CA LEU A 427 -10.55 7.15 4.02
C LEU A 427 -11.92 6.77 4.58
N GLY A 428 -13.02 7.27 3.98
CA GLY A 428 -14.38 6.91 4.36
C GLY A 428 -14.75 5.47 4.00
N LEU A 429 -14.42 5.04 2.77
CA LEU A 429 -14.67 3.69 2.27
C LEU A 429 -13.96 2.64 3.13
N LEU A 430 -12.71 2.89 3.51
CA LEU A 430 -11.94 1.96 4.36
C LEU A 430 -12.64 1.65 5.70
N GLN A 431 -13.51 2.53 6.19
CA GLN A 431 -14.23 2.28 7.45
C GLN A 431 -15.30 1.21 7.34
N ILE A 432 -15.76 0.90 6.13
CA ILE A 432 -16.69 -0.21 5.90
C ILE A 432 -16.06 -1.54 6.29
N SER A 433 -14.73 -1.63 6.40
CA SER A 433 -14.03 -2.82 6.87
C SER A 433 -14.58 -3.34 8.19
N TYR A 434 -14.96 -2.45 9.11
CA TYR A 434 -15.52 -2.83 10.41
C TYR A 434 -16.92 -3.47 10.28
N TYR A 435 -17.72 -3.04 9.30
CA TYR A 435 -19.00 -3.66 8.97
C TYR A 435 -18.79 -5.04 8.33
N LEU A 436 -17.85 -5.15 7.39
CA LEU A 436 -17.54 -6.39 6.68
C LEU A 436 -17.03 -7.50 7.62
N MET A 437 -16.48 -7.15 8.78
CA MET A 437 -16.07 -8.11 9.81
C MET A 437 -17.25 -8.79 10.54
N ARG A 438 -18.50 -8.36 10.30
CA ARG A 438 -19.72 -8.94 10.91
C ARG A 438 -19.95 -10.40 10.53
N SER A 439 -19.57 -10.82 9.33
CA SER A 439 -19.72 -12.21 8.90
C SER A 439 -18.51 -12.68 8.10
N ARG A 440 -18.21 -13.99 8.15
CA ARG A 440 -17.10 -14.58 7.39
C ARG A 440 -17.29 -14.42 5.87
N ALA A 441 -18.53 -14.46 5.39
CA ALA A 441 -18.85 -14.22 3.98
C ALA A 441 -18.58 -12.76 3.56
N LEU A 442 -19.02 -11.78 4.36
CA LEU A 442 -18.76 -10.37 4.09
C LEU A 442 -17.27 -10.02 4.22
N SER A 443 -16.52 -10.75 5.04
CA SER A 443 -15.07 -10.53 5.16
C SER A 443 -14.30 -10.79 3.85
N LEU A 444 -14.85 -11.58 2.92
CA LEU A 444 -14.28 -11.74 1.58
C LEU A 444 -14.32 -10.44 0.78
N LEU A 445 -15.32 -9.59 1.00
CA LEU A 445 -15.43 -8.26 0.37
C LEU A 445 -14.45 -7.23 0.93
N PHE A 446 -13.73 -7.54 2.01
CA PHE A 446 -12.67 -6.65 2.50
C PHE A 446 -11.53 -6.55 1.49
N LEU A 447 -11.21 -7.67 0.82
CA LEU A 447 -10.13 -7.74 -0.17
C LEU A 447 -10.34 -6.78 -1.35
N PRO A 448 -11.49 -6.77 -2.06
CA PRO A 448 -11.72 -5.81 -3.13
C PRO A 448 -11.71 -4.36 -2.64
N VAL A 449 -12.24 -4.06 -1.45
CA VAL A 449 -12.17 -2.70 -0.88
C VAL A 449 -10.72 -2.29 -0.60
N ALA A 450 -9.91 -3.18 -0.04
CA ALA A 450 -8.51 -2.93 0.25
C ALA A 450 -7.66 -2.79 -1.03
N PHE A 451 -8.05 -3.39 -2.15
CA PHE A 451 -7.42 -3.22 -3.46
C PHE A 451 -7.94 -2.00 -4.24
N ALA A 452 -9.22 -1.65 -4.11
CA ALA A 452 -9.79 -0.48 -4.80
C ALA A 452 -9.12 0.82 -4.37
N VAL A 453 -8.77 0.93 -3.08
CA VAL A 453 -8.13 2.12 -2.50
C VAL A 453 -6.74 2.44 -3.07
N PRO A 454 -5.77 1.50 -3.16
CA PRO A 454 -4.50 1.77 -3.83
C PRO A 454 -4.65 1.89 -5.36
N LEU A 455 -5.67 1.26 -5.95
CA LEU A 455 -5.97 1.40 -7.39
C LEU A 455 -6.69 2.70 -7.76
N GLN A 456 -7.07 3.53 -6.78
CA GLN A 456 -7.79 4.79 -7.02
C GLN A 456 -7.05 5.72 -7.99
N SER A 457 -5.71 5.74 -7.96
CA SER A 457 -4.92 6.58 -8.86
C SER A 457 -5.09 6.16 -10.33
N ASN A 458 -5.28 4.87 -10.60
CA ASN A 458 -5.51 4.37 -11.95
C ASN A 458 -6.90 4.78 -12.41
N LEU A 459 -7.92 4.57 -11.58
CA LEU A 459 -9.30 4.98 -11.88
C LEU A 459 -9.38 6.48 -12.16
N ILE A 460 -8.73 7.30 -11.34
CA ILE A 460 -8.65 8.75 -11.53
C ILE A 460 -7.95 9.06 -12.86
N ASN A 461 -6.79 8.46 -13.14
CA ASN A 461 -6.07 8.71 -14.38
C ASN A 461 -6.84 8.30 -15.63
N THR A 462 -7.65 7.25 -15.57
CA THR A 462 -8.44 6.74 -16.70
C THR A 462 -9.72 7.53 -16.93
N TYR A 463 -10.42 7.94 -15.87
CA TYR A 463 -11.76 8.53 -15.98
C TYR A 463 -11.79 10.05 -15.77
N MET A 464 -10.89 10.61 -14.93
CA MET A 464 -10.91 12.05 -14.60
C MET A 464 -9.98 12.89 -15.46
N PHE A 465 -9.02 12.25 -16.12
CA PHE A 465 -8.07 12.94 -16.97
C PHE A 465 -8.20 12.42 -18.41
N PRO A 466 -8.33 13.32 -19.40
CA PRO A 466 -8.47 12.90 -20.78
C PRO A 466 -7.19 12.24 -21.31
N ALA A 467 -7.40 11.29 -22.23
CA ALA A 467 -6.39 10.55 -22.99
C ALA A 467 -5.43 11.48 -23.75
N SER A 468 -5.97 12.55 -24.32
CA SER A 468 -5.25 13.60 -25.02
C SER A 468 -6.02 14.92 -24.84
N TYR A 469 -5.32 16.02 -24.54
CA TYR A 469 -5.94 17.35 -24.40
C TYR A 469 -6.37 17.97 -25.74
N SER A 470 -6.32 17.22 -26.84
CA SER A 470 -6.79 17.67 -28.15
C SER A 470 -8.32 17.83 -28.21
N SER A 471 -9.07 17.23 -27.28
CA SER A 471 -10.54 17.31 -27.22
C SER A 471 -11.12 18.30 -26.20
N GLY A 472 -10.30 19.16 -25.59
CA GLY A 472 -10.79 20.22 -24.72
C GLY A 472 -9.71 20.80 -23.82
N TRP A 473 -9.44 22.10 -23.95
CA TRP A 473 -8.36 22.80 -23.23
C TRP A 473 -8.60 23.01 -21.73
N HIS A 474 -9.70 22.48 -21.18
CA HIS A 474 -10.13 22.75 -19.81
C HIS A 474 -10.46 21.49 -19.03
N PRO A 475 -10.16 21.48 -17.72
CA PRO A 475 -10.56 20.39 -16.83
C PRO A 475 -12.07 20.25 -16.75
N ASP A 476 -12.53 19.01 -16.71
CA ASP A 476 -13.95 18.68 -16.56
C ASP A 476 -14.40 18.85 -15.10
N TRP A 477 -14.69 20.10 -14.74
CA TRP A 477 -15.19 20.46 -13.41
C TRP A 477 -16.53 19.80 -13.07
N ALA A 478 -17.35 19.49 -14.08
CA ALA A 478 -18.66 18.87 -13.86
C ALA A 478 -18.51 17.43 -13.37
N LEU A 479 -17.59 16.66 -13.97
CA LEU A 479 -17.30 15.29 -13.53
C LEU A 479 -16.79 15.26 -12.07
N LEU A 480 -15.91 16.20 -11.69
CA LEU A 480 -15.46 16.35 -10.30
C LEU A 480 -16.64 16.67 -9.37
N GLY A 481 -17.55 17.55 -9.78
CA GLY A 481 -18.76 17.88 -9.03
C GLY A 481 -19.67 16.66 -8.82
N TRP A 482 -19.98 15.92 -9.87
CA TRP A 482 -20.83 14.72 -9.80
C TRP A 482 -20.23 13.63 -8.91
N THR A 483 -18.92 13.41 -9.01
CA THR A 483 -18.26 12.43 -8.15
C THR A 483 -18.20 12.86 -6.70
N ALA A 484 -18.15 14.16 -6.40
CA ALA A 484 -18.30 14.65 -5.04
C ALA A 484 -19.73 14.43 -4.51
N VAL A 485 -20.75 14.75 -5.32
CA VAL A 485 -22.17 14.60 -4.96
C VAL A 485 -22.54 13.14 -4.67
N LEU A 486 -22.03 12.19 -5.45
CA LEU A 486 -22.31 10.76 -5.23
C LEU A 486 -21.38 10.14 -4.19
N GLY A 487 -20.09 10.49 -4.24
CA GLY A 487 -19.06 9.87 -3.43
C GLY A 487 -19.13 10.28 -1.96
N LEU A 488 -19.33 11.57 -1.65
CA LEU A 488 -19.30 12.04 -0.26
C LEU A 488 -20.42 11.44 0.60
N PRO A 489 -21.70 11.40 0.16
CA PRO A 489 -22.75 10.71 0.91
C PRO A 489 -22.44 9.22 1.10
N PHE A 490 -21.91 8.56 0.07
CA PHE A 490 -21.51 7.16 0.16
C PHE A 490 -20.40 6.94 1.20
N ALA A 491 -19.39 7.82 1.24
CA ALA A 491 -18.32 7.79 2.24
C ALA A 491 -18.88 8.01 3.66
N VAL A 492 -19.82 8.93 3.85
CA VAL A 492 -20.50 9.15 5.14
C VAL A 492 -21.26 7.90 5.58
N CYS A 493 -22.02 7.27 4.68
CA CYS A 493 -22.70 6.00 4.95
C CYS A 493 -21.71 4.90 5.37
N CYS A 494 -20.55 4.80 4.71
CA CYS A 494 -19.50 3.84 5.09
C CYS A 494 -18.94 4.12 6.49
N ILE A 495 -18.71 5.39 6.84
CA ILE A 495 -18.23 5.80 8.17
C ILE A 495 -19.26 5.46 9.25
N LEU A 496 -20.53 5.79 9.03
CA LEU A 496 -21.61 5.48 9.96
C LEU A 496 -21.75 3.97 10.18
N ALA A 497 -21.77 3.20 9.09
CA ALA A 497 -21.79 1.75 9.15
C ALA A 497 -20.57 1.20 9.91
N GLY A 498 -19.36 1.67 9.59
CA GLY A 498 -18.13 1.25 10.27
C GLY A 498 -18.15 1.54 11.77
N SER A 499 -18.63 2.71 12.18
CA SER A 499 -18.66 3.14 13.59
C SER A 499 -19.55 2.25 14.48
N LYS A 500 -20.68 1.77 13.95
CA LYS A 500 -21.60 0.89 14.68
C LYS A 500 -20.93 -0.45 15.05
N TYR A 501 -20.09 -0.97 14.15
CA TYR A 501 -19.45 -2.27 14.26
C TYR A 501 -17.98 -2.23 14.69
N TYR A 502 -17.46 -1.05 15.06
CA TYR A 502 -16.07 -0.87 15.49
C TYR A 502 -15.63 -1.82 16.63
N HIS A 503 -16.56 -2.20 17.51
CA HIS A 503 -16.32 -3.13 18.62
C HIS A 503 -16.05 -4.60 18.20
N LEU A 504 -16.46 -5.02 17.00
CA LEU A 504 -16.32 -6.41 16.54
C LEU A 504 -14.85 -6.83 16.36
N VAL A 505 -13.95 -5.87 16.21
CA VAL A 505 -12.50 -6.09 16.13
C VAL A 505 -11.95 -6.84 17.35
N LEU A 506 -12.56 -6.64 18.53
CA LEU A 506 -12.23 -7.36 19.76
C LEU A 506 -12.83 -8.76 19.81
N MET A 507 -14.08 -8.92 19.35
CA MET A 507 -14.85 -10.16 19.52
C MET A 507 -14.31 -11.33 18.69
N GLN A 508 -13.69 -11.07 17.54
CA GLN A 508 -13.02 -12.11 16.75
C GLN A 508 -11.91 -12.87 17.51
N LYS A 509 -11.36 -12.29 18.59
CA LYS A 509 -10.35 -12.96 19.43
C LYS A 509 -10.96 -14.08 20.28
N ASN A 510 -12.22 -13.95 20.71
CA ASN A 510 -12.85 -14.88 21.65
C ASN A 510 -13.49 -16.08 20.95
N GLU A 511 -14.03 -15.93 19.75
CA GLU A 511 -14.56 -17.06 18.98
C GLU A 511 -13.48 -18.07 18.61
N ALA A 512 -12.29 -17.61 18.18
CA ALA A 512 -11.16 -18.49 17.87
C ALA A 512 -10.57 -19.19 19.11
N VAL A 513 -10.86 -18.69 20.31
CA VAL A 513 -10.49 -19.32 21.59
C VAL A 513 -11.53 -20.37 21.97
N ARG A 514 -12.83 -20.08 21.80
CA ARG A 514 -13.92 -21.04 22.06
C ARG A 514 -13.89 -22.24 21.11
N THR A 515 -13.63 -22.04 19.82
CA THR A 515 -13.50 -23.15 18.85
C THR A 515 -12.19 -23.94 18.96
N LYS A 516 -11.32 -23.62 19.92
CA LYS A 516 -10.11 -24.39 20.25
C LYS A 516 -10.23 -25.14 21.57
N GLN A 517 -11.28 -24.87 22.34
CA GLN A 517 -11.57 -25.51 23.62
C GLN A 517 -12.75 -26.49 23.53
N ALA A 518 -13.50 -26.46 22.42
CA ALA A 518 -14.31 -27.56 21.91
C ALA A 518 -13.55 -28.22 20.77
#